data_AF-A0A1Q7DXY5-F1
#
_entry.id   AF-A0A1Q7DXY5-F1
#
_cell.length_a   1.000
_cell.length_b   1.000
_cell.length_c   1.000
_cell.angle_alpha   90.00
_cell.angle_beta   90.00
_cell.angle_gamma   90.00
#
_symmetry.space_group_name_H-M   'P 1'
#
loop_
_entity.id
_entity.type
_entity.pdbx_description
1 polymer ?
#
loop_
_entity_poly.entity_id
_entity_poly.type
_entity_poly.pdbx_seq_one_letter_code
_entity_poly.pdbx_strand_id
1 'polypeptide(L)'
;MRGRFALFAAVALAVTLPAALAAQANSGVKQDRKEVRHDRRELRGDRRDVRHDAKDARQDRQDVRQDRRDIRQDVKAGDLKDARQDRRDLRQDRRDVRRDRRDLRHDVRDKRADRRDLRQDRRDLHQDQKKDSTD
;
A
#
# COMPACT_ATOMS: atom_id res chain seq x y z
N MET A 1 -2.93 -74.91 -47.56
CA MET A 1 -1.57 -74.35 -47.48
C MET A 1 -1.65 -72.89 -47.09
N ARG A 2 -0.83 -72.47 -46.10
CA ARG A 2 -0.40 -71.08 -45.78
C ARG A 2 -1.48 -70.19 -45.15
N GLY A 3 -1.29 -69.49 -44.02
CA GLY A 3 -0.15 -69.32 -43.12
C GLY A 3 -0.59 -68.45 -41.92
N ARG A 4 0.01 -68.73 -40.75
CA ARG A 4 -0.07 -67.95 -39.49
C ARG A 4 0.72 -66.65 -39.64
N PHE A 5 0.30 -65.51 -39.06
CA PHE A 5 1.10 -64.35 -38.55
C PHE A 5 0.09 -63.25 -38.13
N ALA A 6 0.22 -62.42 -37.10
CA ALA A 6 1.08 -62.31 -35.93
C ALA A 6 0.37 -61.35 -34.95
N LEU A 7 0.64 -61.49 -33.65
CA LEU A 7 0.20 -60.57 -32.60
C LEU A 7 0.61 -59.12 -32.90
N PHE A 8 -0.33 -58.18 -32.74
CA PHE A 8 0.01 -56.79 -32.45
C PHE A 8 -0.39 -56.47 -31.01
N ALA A 9 0.58 -56.61 -30.11
CA ALA A 9 0.54 -56.01 -28.80
C ALA A 9 0.84 -54.51 -28.96
N ALA A 10 -0.20 -53.68 -28.96
CA ALA A 10 -0.05 -52.24 -28.85
C ALA A 10 -0.03 -51.87 -27.36
N VAL A 11 1.14 -51.46 -26.91
CA VAL A 11 1.46 -51.01 -25.55
C VAL A 11 0.54 -49.85 -25.16
N ALA A 12 -0.26 -50.05 -24.12
CA ALA A 12 -1.02 -49.00 -23.46
C ALA A 12 -0.06 -48.10 -22.67
N LEU A 13 0.21 -46.89 -23.17
CA LEU A 13 0.91 -45.85 -22.42
C LEU A 13 -0.11 -44.77 -22.05
N ALA A 14 -0.94 -45.10 -21.06
CA ALA A 14 -1.82 -44.14 -20.42
C ALA A 14 -0.94 -43.22 -19.55
N VAL A 15 -0.55 -42.07 -20.09
CA VAL A 15 0.06 -40.99 -19.30
C VAL A 15 -1.05 -40.35 -18.46
N THR A 16 -1.36 -40.96 -17.33
CA THR A 16 -2.16 -40.31 -16.29
C THR A 16 -1.23 -39.49 -15.42
N LEU A 17 -1.06 -38.21 -15.76
CA LEU A 17 -0.46 -37.19 -14.88
C LEU A 17 -1.46 -36.09 -14.46
N PRO A 18 -2.60 -36.37 -13.78
CA PRO A 18 -3.41 -35.28 -13.20
C PRO A 18 -2.82 -34.73 -11.88
N ALA A 19 -2.04 -35.50 -11.14
CA ALA A 19 -1.71 -35.19 -9.74
C ALA A 19 -0.70 -34.04 -9.56
N ALA A 20 0.17 -33.79 -10.54
CA ALA A 20 1.20 -32.74 -10.43
C ALA A 20 0.61 -31.32 -10.56
N LEU A 21 -0.46 -31.13 -11.34
CA LEU A 21 -1.13 -29.83 -11.47
C LEU A 21 -1.90 -29.44 -10.20
N ALA A 22 -2.60 -30.38 -9.57
CA ALA A 22 -3.42 -30.11 -8.38
C ALA A 22 -2.58 -29.68 -7.16
N ALA A 23 -1.35 -30.18 -7.03
CA ALA A 23 -0.43 -29.77 -5.96
C ALA A 23 0.07 -28.31 -6.12
N GLN A 24 0.17 -27.84 -7.37
CA GLN A 24 0.67 -26.50 -7.71
C GLN A 24 -0.40 -25.41 -7.46
N ALA A 25 -1.67 -25.70 -7.74
CA ALA A 25 -2.79 -24.79 -7.47
C ALA A 25 -2.96 -24.49 -5.96
N ASN A 26 -2.91 -25.53 -5.11
CA ASN A 26 -3.07 -25.38 -3.67
C ASN A 26 -1.86 -24.67 -2.99
N SER A 27 -0.67 -24.71 -3.60
CA SER A 27 0.46 -23.91 -3.14
C SER A 27 0.33 -22.42 -3.48
N GLY A 28 -0.26 -22.07 -4.63
CA GLY A 28 -0.49 -20.69 -5.06
C GLY A 28 -1.45 -19.95 -4.12
N VAL A 29 -2.63 -20.52 -3.84
CA VAL A 29 -3.63 -19.92 -2.94
C VAL A 29 -3.09 -19.69 -1.52
N LYS A 30 -2.17 -20.55 -1.05
CA LYS A 30 -1.50 -20.37 0.26
C LYS A 30 -0.51 -19.22 0.24
N GLN A 31 0.19 -19.00 -0.87
CA GLN A 31 1.11 -17.89 -1.05
C GLN A 31 0.35 -16.57 -1.14
N ASP A 32 -0.69 -16.48 -1.98
CA ASP A 32 -1.53 -15.28 -2.13
C ASP A 32 -2.19 -14.88 -0.79
N ARG A 33 -2.60 -15.87 0.03
CA ARG A 33 -3.09 -15.62 1.40
C ARG A 33 -2.04 -14.98 2.31
N LYS A 34 -0.76 -15.32 2.14
CA LYS A 34 0.33 -14.71 2.92
C LYS A 34 0.59 -13.28 2.45
N GLU A 35 0.57 -13.04 1.14
CA GLU A 35 0.73 -11.71 0.53
C GLU A 35 -0.38 -10.76 0.99
N VAL A 36 -1.66 -11.15 0.85
CA VAL A 36 -2.81 -10.38 1.37
C VAL A 36 -2.72 -10.08 2.87
N ARG A 37 -2.11 -10.96 3.67
CA ARG A 37 -1.88 -10.72 5.11
C ARG A 37 -0.74 -9.73 5.34
N HIS A 38 0.31 -9.80 4.53
CA HIS A 38 1.43 -8.88 4.55
C HIS A 38 0.98 -7.46 4.20
N ASP A 39 0.27 -7.28 3.10
CA ASP A 39 -0.20 -5.96 2.64
C ASP A 39 -1.16 -5.32 3.66
N ARG A 40 -1.95 -6.14 4.37
CA ARG A 40 -2.81 -5.66 5.48
C ARG A 40 -1.99 -5.14 6.65
N ARG A 41 -0.81 -5.70 6.90
CA ARG A 41 0.10 -5.26 7.95
C ARG A 41 0.77 -3.95 7.54
N GLU A 42 1.23 -3.85 6.29
CA GLU A 42 1.81 -2.62 5.73
C GLU A 42 0.80 -1.47 5.75
N LEU A 43 -0.41 -1.67 5.22
CA LEU A 43 -1.50 -0.67 5.29
C LEU A 43 -1.87 -0.21 6.70
N ARG A 44 -1.58 -1.04 7.71
CA ARG A 44 -1.76 -0.66 9.12
C ARG A 44 -0.60 0.21 9.61
N GLY A 45 0.62 -0.06 9.14
CA GLY A 45 1.80 0.80 9.28
C GLY A 45 1.56 2.17 8.67
N ASP A 46 1.26 2.24 7.36
CA ASP A 46 1.05 3.51 6.66
C ASP A 46 -0.09 4.34 7.26
N ARG A 47 -1.09 3.68 7.85
CA ARG A 47 -2.18 4.37 8.57
C ARG A 47 -1.68 5.04 9.85
N ARG A 48 -0.72 4.45 10.56
CA ARG A 48 -0.10 5.04 11.74
C ARG A 48 0.79 6.21 11.33
N ASP A 49 1.57 6.05 10.27
CA ASP A 49 2.52 7.06 9.79
C ASP A 49 1.76 8.31 9.32
N VAL A 50 0.78 8.13 8.42
CA VAL A 50 -0.11 9.23 8.00
C VAL A 50 -0.84 9.91 9.16
N ARG A 51 -1.12 9.18 10.25
CA ARG A 51 -1.72 9.78 11.45
C ARG A 51 -0.71 10.62 12.22
N HIS A 52 0.53 10.17 12.30
CA HIS A 52 1.64 10.89 12.92
C HIS A 52 1.92 12.18 12.14
N ASP A 53 2.12 12.07 10.82
CA ASP A 53 2.39 13.23 9.94
C ASP A 53 1.25 14.25 9.97
N ALA A 54 0.00 13.77 10.03
CA ALA A 54 -1.15 14.65 10.18
C ALA A 54 -1.20 15.38 11.53
N LYS A 55 -0.65 14.78 12.60
CA LYS A 55 -0.52 15.41 13.91
C LYS A 55 0.58 16.46 13.89
N ASP A 56 1.73 16.14 13.31
CA ASP A 56 2.87 17.06 13.20
C ASP A 56 2.50 18.28 12.35
N ALA A 57 1.92 18.07 11.17
CA ALA A 57 1.42 19.16 10.32
C ALA A 57 0.30 20.00 10.98
N ARG A 58 -0.35 19.50 12.04
CA ARG A 58 -1.29 20.28 12.87
C ARG A 58 -0.55 21.10 13.93
N GLN A 59 0.54 20.58 14.48
CA GLN A 59 1.41 21.29 15.42
C GLN A 59 2.09 22.47 14.72
N ASP A 60 2.72 22.26 13.57
CA ASP A 60 3.41 23.32 12.82
C ASP A 60 2.45 24.46 12.43
N ARG A 61 1.19 24.13 12.14
CA ARG A 61 0.15 25.14 11.87
C ARG A 61 -0.23 25.96 13.10
N GLN A 62 -0.13 25.40 14.29
CA GLN A 62 -0.34 26.14 15.54
C GLN A 62 0.85 27.06 15.79
N ASP A 63 2.06 26.58 15.57
CA ASP A 63 3.29 27.37 15.75
C ASP A 63 3.28 28.57 14.78
N VAL A 64 3.01 28.34 13.49
CA VAL A 64 2.79 29.41 12.49
C VAL A 64 1.70 30.42 12.89
N ARG A 65 0.71 30.02 13.69
CA ARG A 65 -0.32 30.95 14.20
C ARG A 65 0.20 31.75 15.39
N GLN A 66 1.04 31.15 16.21
CA GLN A 66 1.69 31.78 17.35
C GLN A 66 2.71 32.81 16.88
N ASP A 67 3.62 32.48 15.96
CA ASP A 67 4.61 33.44 15.43
C ASP A 67 3.93 34.66 14.78
N ARG A 68 2.78 34.44 14.12
CA ARG A 68 1.97 35.55 13.58
C ARG A 68 1.45 36.49 14.66
N ARG A 69 1.14 35.98 15.86
CA ARG A 69 0.70 36.80 16.99
C ARG A 69 1.89 37.53 17.59
N ASP A 70 3.04 36.88 17.69
CA ASP A 70 4.24 37.44 18.30
C ASP A 70 4.80 38.58 17.42
N ILE A 71 4.93 38.35 16.10
CA ILE A 71 5.25 39.42 15.13
C ILE A 71 4.30 40.62 15.24
N ARG A 72 3.01 40.38 15.51
CA ARG A 72 2.03 41.48 15.65
C ARG A 72 2.25 42.25 16.94
N GLN A 73 2.71 41.60 18.01
CA GLN A 73 3.03 42.22 19.28
C GLN A 73 4.32 43.04 19.14
N ASP A 74 5.37 42.48 18.53
CA ASP A 74 6.65 43.18 18.34
C ASP A 74 6.50 44.43 17.47
N VAL A 75 5.71 44.32 16.39
CA VAL A 75 5.37 45.49 15.56
C VAL A 75 4.63 46.57 16.35
N LYS A 76 3.77 46.18 17.31
CA LYS A 76 3.07 47.14 18.18
C LYS A 76 3.99 47.74 19.25
N ALA A 77 4.94 46.97 19.76
CA ALA A 77 5.93 47.41 20.74
C ALA A 77 7.01 48.32 20.13
N GLY A 78 7.17 48.29 18.80
CA GLY A 78 8.18 49.08 18.09
C GLY A 78 9.46 48.29 17.75
N ASP A 79 9.49 47.00 18.07
CA ASP A 79 10.61 46.09 17.87
C ASP A 79 10.67 45.60 16.41
N LEU A 80 10.85 46.53 15.48
CA LEU A 80 10.75 46.27 14.04
C LEU A 80 11.87 45.37 13.49
N LYS A 81 13.01 45.28 14.18
CA LYS A 81 14.11 44.41 13.77
C LYS A 81 13.76 42.94 14.01
N ASP A 82 13.26 42.63 15.19
CA ASP A 82 12.89 41.26 15.58
C ASP A 82 11.66 40.81 14.77
N ALA A 83 10.66 41.68 14.65
CA ALA A 83 9.51 41.44 13.77
C ALA A 83 9.88 41.18 12.29
N ARG A 84 11.01 41.72 11.80
CA ARG A 84 11.50 41.46 10.44
C ARG A 84 12.16 40.08 10.34
N GLN A 85 12.89 39.68 11.36
CA GLN A 85 13.53 38.37 11.43
C GLN A 85 12.45 37.28 11.52
N ASP A 86 11.51 37.42 12.46
CA ASP A 86 10.42 36.46 12.65
C ASP A 86 9.53 36.36 11.40
N ARG A 87 9.37 37.44 10.63
CA ARG A 87 8.68 37.38 9.33
C ARG A 87 9.40 36.55 8.28
N ARG A 88 10.73 36.45 8.34
CA ARG A 88 11.51 35.57 7.45
C ARG A 88 11.35 34.13 7.89
N ASP A 89 11.46 33.86 9.17
CA ASP A 89 11.34 32.52 9.74
C ASP A 89 9.92 31.97 9.50
N LEU A 90 8.88 32.77 9.78
CA LEU A 90 7.49 32.45 9.45
C LEU A 90 7.23 32.21 7.95
N ARG A 91 8.03 32.80 7.05
CA ARG A 91 7.91 32.51 5.61
C ARG A 91 8.48 31.12 5.29
N GLN A 92 9.54 30.71 5.97
CA GLN A 92 10.13 29.39 5.85
C GLN A 92 9.18 28.33 6.43
N ASP A 93 8.67 28.54 7.65
CA ASP A 93 7.73 27.58 8.29
C ASP A 93 6.48 27.38 7.45
N ARG A 94 5.98 28.45 6.82
CA ARG A 94 4.85 28.34 5.88
C ARG A 94 5.17 27.54 4.62
N ARG A 95 6.42 27.54 4.16
CA ARG A 95 6.84 26.70 3.02
C ARG A 95 6.91 25.24 3.46
N ASP A 96 7.45 24.98 4.65
CA ASP A 96 7.58 23.64 5.20
C ASP A 96 6.19 23.02 5.42
N VAL A 97 5.28 23.72 6.11
CA VAL A 97 3.87 23.31 6.28
C VAL A 97 3.16 23.03 4.94
N ARG A 98 3.51 23.76 3.87
CA ARG A 98 2.95 23.50 2.54
C ARG A 98 3.50 22.22 1.93
N ARG A 99 4.79 21.96 2.10
CA ARG A 99 5.46 20.74 1.68
C ARG A 99 4.89 19.53 2.42
N ASP A 100 4.83 19.57 3.74
CA ASP A 100 4.31 18.46 4.55
C ASP A 100 2.85 18.16 4.20
N ARG A 101 2.06 19.21 3.93
CA ARG A 101 0.68 19.03 3.46
C ARG A 101 0.61 18.37 2.08
N ARG A 102 1.57 18.63 1.20
CA ARG A 102 1.64 17.98 -0.12
C ARG A 102 2.03 16.52 0.04
N ASP A 103 3.04 16.24 0.86
CA ASP A 103 3.54 14.89 1.10
C ASP A 103 2.45 14.03 1.75
N LEU A 104 1.77 14.53 2.78
CA LEU A 104 0.59 13.87 3.38
C LEU A 104 -0.53 13.58 2.37
N ARG A 105 -0.73 14.44 1.36
CA ARG A 105 -1.72 14.19 0.30
C ARG A 105 -1.28 13.04 -0.60
N HIS A 106 0.01 12.92 -0.90
CA HIS A 106 0.58 11.79 -1.64
C HIS A 106 0.41 10.50 -0.83
N ASP A 107 0.81 10.46 0.45
CA ASP A 107 0.68 9.26 1.29
C ASP A 107 -0.78 8.81 1.48
N VAL A 108 -1.71 9.77 1.53
CA VAL A 108 -3.14 9.46 1.55
C VAL A 108 -3.63 8.89 0.23
N ARG A 109 -3.10 9.34 -0.90
CA ARG A 109 -3.43 8.81 -2.23
C ARG A 109 -2.85 7.40 -2.41
N ASP A 110 -1.61 7.18 -2.03
CA ASP A 110 -0.91 5.91 -2.23
C ASP A 110 -1.59 4.82 -1.39
N LYS A 111 -1.83 5.08 -0.10
CA LYS A 111 -2.63 4.20 0.75
C LYS A 111 -4.04 3.88 0.19
N ARG A 112 -4.65 4.81 -0.56
CA ARG A 112 -5.95 4.55 -1.21
C ARG A 112 -5.80 3.60 -2.40
N ALA A 113 -4.71 3.71 -3.16
CA ALA A 113 -4.36 2.77 -4.21
C ALA A 113 -4.09 1.38 -3.62
N ASP A 114 -3.22 1.27 -2.62
CA ASP A 114 -2.88 0.00 -1.96
C ASP A 114 -4.13 -0.69 -1.38
N ARG A 115 -5.07 0.09 -0.83
CA ARG A 115 -6.37 -0.44 -0.36
C ARG A 115 -7.25 -0.96 -1.49
N ARG A 116 -7.18 -0.38 -2.68
CA ARG A 116 -7.91 -0.84 -3.86
C ARG A 116 -7.31 -2.14 -4.38
N ASP A 117 -5.99 -2.21 -4.44
CA ASP A 117 -5.26 -3.37 -4.93
C ASP A 117 -5.50 -4.56 -3.98
N LEU A 118 -5.34 -4.37 -2.67
CA LEU A 118 -5.70 -5.39 -1.68
C LEU A 118 -7.17 -5.87 -1.75
N ARG A 119 -8.09 -5.00 -2.18
CA ARG A 119 -9.50 -5.41 -2.38
C ARG A 119 -9.65 -6.28 -3.62
N GLN A 120 -8.87 -6.03 -4.66
CA GLN A 120 -8.81 -6.83 -5.86
C GLN A 120 -8.18 -8.18 -5.58
N ASP A 121 -7.01 -8.23 -4.94
CA ASP A 121 -6.31 -9.49 -4.60
C ASP A 121 -7.19 -10.42 -3.77
N ARG A 122 -7.97 -9.87 -2.84
CA ARG A 122 -8.94 -10.65 -2.07
C ARG A 122 -10.10 -11.19 -2.90
N ARG A 123 -10.55 -10.46 -3.93
CA ARG A 123 -11.60 -10.94 -4.83
C ARG A 123 -11.07 -12.07 -5.70
N ASP A 124 -9.84 -11.94 -6.18
CA ASP A 124 -9.21 -12.93 -7.05
C ASP A 124 -8.94 -14.21 -6.26
N LEU A 125 -8.37 -14.09 -5.05
CA LEU A 125 -8.20 -15.19 -4.11
C LEU A 125 -9.52 -15.91 -3.79
N HIS A 126 -10.63 -15.18 -3.70
CA HIS A 126 -11.94 -15.78 -3.44
C HIS A 126 -12.48 -16.52 -4.66
N GLN A 127 -12.25 -16.00 -5.86
CA GLN A 127 -12.63 -16.68 -7.10
C GLN A 127 -11.83 -17.97 -7.30
N ASP A 128 -10.53 -17.95 -7.04
CA ASP A 128 -9.67 -19.12 -7.23
C ASP A 128 -10.01 -20.22 -6.23
N GLN A 129 -10.30 -19.87 -4.98
CA GLN A 129 -10.85 -20.83 -4.01
C GLN A 129 -12.19 -21.41 -4.42
N LYS A 130 -13.05 -20.62 -5.08
CA LYS A 130 -14.34 -21.10 -5.55
C LYS A 130 -14.16 -22.10 -6.68
N LYS A 131 -13.27 -21.83 -7.65
CA LYS A 131 -12.95 -22.73 -8.76
C LYS A 131 -12.41 -24.06 -8.25
N ASP A 132 -11.40 -24.03 -7.35
CA ASP A 132 -10.83 -25.22 -6.71
C ASP A 132 -11.85 -26.05 -5.92
N SER A 133 -12.94 -25.45 -5.43
CA SER A 133 -13.99 -26.16 -4.70
C SER A 133 -15.08 -26.77 -5.58
N THR A 134 -15.09 -26.41 -6.87
CA THR A 134 -16.11 -26.86 -7.85
C THR A 134 -15.59 -27.86 -8.88
N ASP A 135 -14.27 -28.02 -9.02
CA ASP A 135 -13.60 -29.14 -9.71
C ASP A 135 -13.34 -30.31 -8.74
#